data_AF-A0A413S3J8-F1
#
_entry.id   AF-A0A413S3J8-F1
#
_cell.length_a   1.000
_cell.length_b   1.000
_cell.length_c   1.000
_cell.angle_alpha   90.00
_cell.angle_beta   90.00
_cell.angle_gamma   90.00
#
_symmetry.space_group_name_H-M   'P 1'
#
loop_
_entity.id
_entity.type
_entity.pdbx_description
1 polymer ?
#
loop_
_entity_poly.entity_id
_entity_poly.type
_entity_poly.pdbx_seq_one_letter_code
_entity_poly.pdbx_strand_id
1 'polypeptide(L)'
;MRDKQLCADIGKRIKQRRKELNLSLGYIADKMGVNISTAQRYEAGLIDNSKKIVVDSLAEILHTTPEWLRGETSDLNSDVKDYMELKLIDSFNSVLKSFSNNLTEDASMFSKNMFLLLLNEFAEFNKSFEFALSNYSNNDNSDIAKTIGFSSSNEFNEVMFLRELNSTINTFTELSDILRTYAKNPTIANNRLNALLKQ
;
A
#
# COMPACT_ATOMS: atom_id res chain seq x y z
N MET A 1 11.65 1.72 41.39
CA MET A 1 10.27 1.18 41.30
C MET A 1 9.46 1.83 40.18
N ARG A 2 9.49 3.17 40.03
CA ARG A 2 8.79 3.88 38.95
C ARG A 2 9.18 3.43 37.53
N ASP A 3 10.47 3.25 37.26
CA ASP A 3 10.94 2.88 35.91
C ASP A 3 10.53 1.47 35.48
N LYS A 4 10.43 0.53 36.44
CA LYS A 4 10.04 -0.86 36.15
C LYS A 4 8.55 -0.97 35.81
N GLN A 5 7.71 -0.16 36.45
CA GLN A 5 6.29 -0.09 36.14
C GLN A 5 6.06 0.56 34.77
N LEU A 6 6.75 1.67 34.49
CA LEU A 6 6.71 2.34 33.19
C LEU A 6 7.12 1.39 32.05
N CYS A 7 8.21 0.62 32.22
CA CYS A 7 8.64 -0.33 31.21
C CYS A 7 7.62 -1.45 30.94
N ALA A 8 6.94 -1.91 32.00
CA ALA A 8 5.88 -2.92 31.87
C ALA A 8 4.64 -2.36 31.15
N ASP A 9 4.26 -1.12 31.41
CA ASP A 9 3.08 -0.51 30.80
C ASP A 9 3.33 -0.14 29.33
N ILE A 10 4.53 0.35 28.99
CA ILE A 10 4.99 0.50 27.60
C ILE A 10 4.94 -0.87 26.89
N GLY A 11 5.48 -1.92 27.52
CA GLY A 11 5.49 -3.29 26.98
C GLY A 11 4.09 -3.82 26.64
N LYS A 12 3.10 -3.58 27.51
CA LYS A 12 1.70 -3.96 27.27
C LYS A 12 1.11 -3.21 26.07
N ARG A 13 1.35 -1.90 25.96
CA ARG A 13 0.85 -1.08 24.85
C ARG A 13 1.47 -1.47 23.51
N ILE A 14 2.77 -1.79 23.49
CA ILE A 14 3.47 -2.36 22.33
C ILE A 14 2.76 -3.64 21.88
N LYS A 15 2.56 -4.58 22.81
CA LYS A 15 1.96 -5.88 22.51
C LYS A 15 0.52 -5.76 22.03
N GLN A 16 -0.26 -4.86 22.65
CA GLN A 16 -1.62 -4.57 22.25
C GLN A 16 -1.64 -4.04 20.81
N ARG A 17 -0.90 -2.97 20.53
CA ARG A 17 -0.88 -2.32 19.22
C ARG A 17 -0.37 -3.24 18.12
N ARG A 18 0.68 -4.04 18.40
CA ARG A 18 1.20 -5.05 17.47
C ARG A 18 0.11 -6.04 17.06
N LYS A 19 -0.70 -6.51 18.02
CA LYS A 19 -1.80 -7.45 17.74
C LYS A 19 -2.95 -6.80 16.98
N GLU A 20 -3.31 -5.56 17.32
CA GLU A 20 -4.30 -4.77 16.56
C GLU A 20 -3.88 -4.64 15.09
N LEU A 21 -2.59 -4.38 14.85
CA LEU A 21 -2.00 -4.32 13.52
C LEU A 21 -1.66 -5.70 12.92
N ASN A 22 -2.04 -6.83 13.53
CA ASN A 22 -1.70 -8.18 13.05
C ASN A 22 -0.21 -8.37 12.68
N LEU A 23 0.70 -7.69 13.39
CA LEU A 23 2.14 -7.77 13.18
C LEU A 23 2.75 -8.93 13.98
N SER A 24 3.74 -9.59 13.38
CA SER A 24 4.52 -10.62 14.07
C SER A 24 5.58 -9.99 14.98
N LEU A 25 6.06 -10.72 15.99
CA LEU A 25 7.22 -10.28 16.78
C LEU A 25 8.48 -10.15 15.91
N GLY A 26 8.60 -11.00 14.87
CA GLY A 26 9.68 -10.93 13.90
C GLY A 26 9.69 -9.61 13.14
N TYR A 27 8.52 -9.11 12.74
CA TYR A 27 8.39 -7.82 12.06
C TYR A 27 8.98 -6.66 12.87
N ILE A 28 8.62 -6.55 14.16
CA ILE A 28 9.20 -5.53 15.04
C ILE A 28 10.71 -5.72 15.17
N ALA A 29 11.16 -6.96 15.35
CA ALA A 29 12.58 -7.28 15.52
C ALA A 29 13.41 -6.86 14.29
N ASP A 30 12.94 -7.22 13.09
CA ASP A 30 13.58 -6.89 11.82
C ASP A 30 13.66 -5.38 11.59
N LYS A 31 12.56 -4.66 11.87
CA LYS A 31 12.51 -3.19 11.73
C LYS A 31 13.37 -2.45 12.75
N MET A 32 13.43 -2.95 13.98
CA MET A 32 14.29 -2.42 15.04
C MET A 32 15.77 -2.81 14.86
N GLY A 33 16.09 -3.76 13.98
CA GLY A 33 17.44 -4.32 13.85
C GLY A 33 17.90 -5.10 15.09
N VAL A 34 16.97 -5.74 15.80
CA VAL A 34 17.25 -6.53 17.01
C VAL A 34 16.83 -7.99 16.84
N ASN A 35 17.31 -8.87 17.72
CA ASN A 35 16.82 -10.26 17.74
C ASN A 35 15.35 -10.31 18.23
N ILE A 36 14.59 -11.28 17.74
CA ILE A 36 13.21 -11.58 18.19
C ILE A 36 13.12 -11.70 19.71
N SER A 37 14.13 -12.31 20.35
CA SER A 37 14.19 -12.41 21.82
C SER A 37 14.32 -11.06 22.52
N THR A 38 14.92 -10.06 21.88
CA THR A 38 14.98 -8.67 22.38
C THR A 38 13.63 -7.98 22.21
N ALA A 39 12.97 -8.13 21.06
CA ALA A 39 11.61 -7.60 20.85
C ALA A 39 10.60 -8.19 21.87
N GLN A 40 10.68 -9.49 22.15
CA GLN A 40 9.87 -10.14 23.18
C GLN A 40 10.15 -9.56 24.58
N ARG A 41 11.41 -9.27 24.91
CA ARG A 41 11.79 -8.65 26.18
C ARG A 41 11.29 -7.22 26.31
N TYR A 42 11.20 -6.47 25.21
CA TYR A 42 10.55 -5.14 25.19
C TYR A 42 9.06 -5.23 25.51
N GLU A 43 8.32 -6.18 24.92
CA GLU A 43 6.89 -6.40 25.24
C GLU A 43 6.66 -6.84 26.69
N ALA A 44 7.59 -7.62 27.24
CA ALA A 44 7.51 -8.11 28.60
C ALA A 44 7.97 -7.07 29.65
N GLY A 45 8.51 -5.91 29.23
CA GLY A 45 9.10 -4.91 30.12
C GLY A 45 10.33 -5.41 30.88
N LEU A 46 11.02 -6.43 30.34
CA LEU A 46 12.17 -7.08 30.98
C LEU A 46 13.50 -6.34 30.72
N ILE A 47 13.53 -5.51 29.69
CA ILE A 47 14.63 -4.63 29.34
C ILE A 47 14.11 -3.21 29.20
N ASP A 48 15.00 -2.24 29.39
CA ASP A 48 14.65 -0.82 29.34
C ASP A 48 14.17 -0.41 27.93
N ASN A 49 12.86 -0.23 27.82
CA ASN A 49 12.17 0.28 26.63
C ASN A 49 11.79 1.77 26.79
N SER A 50 12.16 2.42 27.90
CA SER A 50 11.78 3.81 28.21
C SER A 50 12.70 4.84 27.54
N LYS A 51 13.86 4.39 27.05
CA LYS A 51 14.81 5.23 26.30
C LYS A 51 14.13 5.86 25.11
N LYS A 52 14.27 7.18 24.97
CA LYS A 52 13.69 7.96 23.87
C LYS A 52 13.90 7.30 22.49
N ILE A 53 15.13 6.91 22.16
CA ILE A 53 15.45 6.24 20.88
C ILE A 53 14.61 4.97 20.67
N VAL A 54 14.43 4.15 21.70
CA VAL A 54 13.67 2.89 21.59
C VAL A 54 12.18 3.16 21.48
N VAL A 55 11.64 4.09 22.28
CA VAL A 55 10.22 4.47 22.23
C VAL A 55 9.89 5.10 20.88
N ASP A 56 10.73 6.01 20.37
CA ASP A 56 10.51 6.70 19.10
C ASP A 56 10.52 5.70 17.94
N SER A 57 11.49 4.78 17.89
CA SER A 57 11.50 3.73 16.86
C SER A 57 10.32 2.76 16.97
N LEU A 58 9.90 2.38 18.18
CA LEU A 58 8.71 1.53 18.36
C LEU A 58 7.42 2.26 18.01
N ALA A 59 7.34 3.57 18.29
CA ALA A 59 6.20 4.40 17.93
C ALA A 59 6.06 4.48 16.40
N GLU A 60 7.17 4.67 15.70
CA GLU A 60 7.23 4.66 14.23
C GLU A 60 6.77 3.32 13.65
N ILE A 61 7.31 2.20 14.15
CA ILE A 61 6.97 0.84 13.66
C ILE A 61 5.50 0.48 13.94
N LEU A 62 4.95 0.94 15.06
CA LEU A 62 3.59 0.64 15.50
C LEU A 62 2.57 1.70 15.07
N HIS A 63 3.00 2.71 14.31
CA HIS A 63 2.17 3.82 13.83
C HIS A 63 1.34 4.42 14.96
N THR A 64 2.05 4.81 16.01
CA THR A 64 1.51 5.44 17.20
C THR A 64 2.45 6.56 17.64
N THR A 65 2.11 7.26 18.72
CA THR A 65 2.97 8.31 19.26
C THR A 65 3.81 7.79 20.43
N PRO A 66 5.02 8.33 20.63
CA PRO A 66 5.81 8.05 21.82
C PRO A 66 5.05 8.33 23.13
N GLU A 67 4.22 9.37 23.14
CA GLU A 67 3.38 9.80 24.28
C GLU A 67 2.31 8.73 24.59
N TRP A 68 1.71 8.13 23.55
CA TRP A 68 0.76 7.05 23.74
C TRP A 68 1.45 5.79 24.25
N LEU A 69 2.63 5.44 23.74
CA LEU A 69 3.39 4.28 24.24
C LEU A 69 3.78 4.44 25.72
N ARG A 70 4.19 5.65 26.13
CA ARG A 70 4.51 5.96 27.54
C ARG A 70 3.28 6.05 28.44
N GLY A 71 2.08 6.09 27.87
CA GLY A 71 0.83 6.23 28.62
C GLY A 71 0.57 7.65 29.14
N GLU A 72 1.24 8.65 28.55
CA GLU A 72 1.05 10.07 28.84
C GLU A 72 -0.26 10.60 28.23
N THR A 73 -0.78 9.91 27.20
CA THR A 73 -2.08 10.17 26.59
C THR A 73 -2.88 8.87 26.37
N SER A 74 -4.21 8.96 26.46
CA SER A 74 -5.15 7.94 26.00
C SER A 74 -5.41 8.04 24.49
N ASP A 75 -5.18 9.22 23.92
CA ASP A 75 -5.55 9.52 22.56
C ASP A 75 -4.44 9.04 21.62
N LEU A 76 -4.79 8.12 20.72
CA LEU A 76 -4.00 7.78 19.53
C LEU A 76 -4.04 8.98 18.55
N ASN A 77 -3.53 10.13 18.97
CA ASN A 77 -3.48 11.34 18.15
C ASN A 77 -2.28 11.25 17.21
N SER A 78 -2.49 10.68 16.03
CA SER A 78 -1.94 11.08 14.71
C SER A 78 -1.84 9.88 13.77
N ASP A 79 -2.41 10.03 12.57
CA ASP A 79 -2.08 9.26 11.35
C ASP A 79 -1.90 7.75 11.53
N VAL A 80 -2.86 7.13 12.21
CA VAL A 80 -2.90 5.70 12.51
C VAL A 80 -3.15 4.94 11.21
N LYS A 81 -2.06 4.58 10.52
CA LYS A 81 -2.13 3.75 9.33
C LYS A 81 -2.71 2.38 9.67
N ASP A 82 -3.73 1.94 8.92
CA ASP A 82 -4.28 0.60 9.06
C ASP A 82 -3.25 -0.46 8.59
N TYR A 83 -3.36 -1.69 9.08
CA TYR A 83 -2.48 -2.80 8.71
C TYR A 83 -2.28 -2.96 7.19
N MET A 84 -3.34 -2.73 6.41
CA MET A 84 -3.25 -2.81 4.95
C MET A 84 -2.36 -1.71 4.37
N GLU A 85 -2.42 -0.49 4.89
CA GLU A 85 -1.54 0.60 4.47
C GLU A 85 -0.07 0.29 4.79
N LEU A 86 0.19 -0.36 5.93
CA LEU A 86 1.54 -0.78 6.30
C LEU A 86 2.11 -1.80 5.33
N LYS A 87 1.29 -2.81 4.99
CA LYS A 87 1.64 -3.80 3.98
C LYS A 87 1.92 -3.16 2.62
N LEU A 88 1.12 -2.17 2.23
CA LEU A 88 1.32 -1.45 0.96
C LEU A 88 2.66 -0.70 0.98
N ILE A 89 2.96 0.04 2.05
CA ILE A 89 4.21 0.79 2.19
C ILE A 89 5.42 -0.14 2.19
N ASP A 90 5.36 -1.25 2.92
CA ASP A 90 6.45 -2.22 2.97
C ASP A 90 6.68 -2.89 1.62
N SER A 91 5.61 -3.25 0.92
CA SER A 91 5.68 -3.80 -0.43
C SER A 91 6.28 -2.79 -1.40
N PHE A 92 5.86 -1.53 -1.33
CA PHE A 92 6.40 -0.45 -2.15
C PHE A 92 7.90 -0.25 -1.91
N ASN A 93 8.33 -0.19 -0.65
CA ASN A 93 9.74 -0.07 -0.29
C ASN A 93 10.57 -1.28 -0.74
N SER A 94 9.99 -2.48 -0.72
CA SER A 94 10.63 -3.69 -1.26
C SER A 94 10.85 -3.59 -2.76
N VAL A 95 9.83 -3.12 -3.50
CA VAL A 95 9.94 -2.88 -4.95
C VAL A 95 11.00 -1.83 -5.27
N LEU A 96 11.04 -0.71 -4.52
CA LEU A 96 12.07 0.32 -4.72
C LEU A 96 13.50 -0.24 -4.54
N LYS A 97 13.71 -1.09 -3.53
CA LYS A 97 14.99 -1.76 -3.31
C LYS A 97 15.33 -2.74 -4.43
N SER A 98 14.35 -3.34 -5.10
CA SER A 98 14.61 -4.24 -6.23
C SER A 98 15.21 -3.54 -7.46
N PHE A 99 15.11 -2.21 -7.56
CA PHE A 99 15.71 -1.47 -8.66
C PHE A 99 17.23 -1.32 -8.57
N SER A 100 17.85 -1.59 -7.42
CA SER A 100 19.32 -1.54 -7.26
C SER A 100 20.03 -2.81 -7.74
N ASN A 101 19.31 -3.71 -8.42
CA ASN A 101 19.85 -4.94 -8.98
C ASN A 101 20.83 -4.67 -10.15
N ASN A 102 21.69 -5.65 -10.44
CA ASN A 102 22.72 -5.68 -11.50
C ASN A 102 22.13 -5.67 -12.93
N LEU A 103 21.26 -4.72 -13.27
CA LEU A 103 20.73 -4.52 -14.62
C LEU A 103 21.62 -3.56 -15.41
N THR A 104 21.58 -3.68 -16.74
CA THR A 104 22.08 -2.62 -17.62
C THR A 104 21.24 -1.35 -17.44
N GLU A 105 21.79 -0.21 -17.80
CA GLU A 105 21.10 1.08 -17.68
C GLU A 105 19.75 1.07 -18.43
N ASP A 106 19.72 0.58 -19.66
CA ASP A 106 18.50 0.48 -20.47
C ASP A 106 17.44 -0.44 -19.84
N ALA A 107 17.84 -1.61 -19.34
CA ALA A 107 16.92 -2.54 -18.69
C ALA A 107 16.40 -1.99 -17.36
N SER A 108 17.25 -1.28 -16.61
CA SER A 108 16.85 -0.56 -15.39
C SER A 108 15.84 0.53 -15.69
N MET A 109 16.07 1.33 -16.75
CA MET A 109 15.16 2.39 -17.17
C MET A 109 13.81 1.80 -17.62
N PHE A 110 13.81 0.75 -18.43
CA PHE A 110 12.58 0.06 -18.83
C PHE A 110 11.78 -0.43 -17.61
N SER A 111 12.44 -1.10 -16.65
CA SER A 111 11.79 -1.60 -15.44
C SER A 111 11.17 -0.48 -14.58
N LYS A 112 11.88 0.65 -14.43
CA LYS A 112 11.38 1.82 -13.71
C LYS A 112 10.19 2.47 -14.43
N ASN A 113 10.25 2.60 -15.76
CA ASN A 113 9.17 3.14 -16.57
C ASN A 113 7.92 2.24 -16.54
N MET A 114 8.08 0.92 -16.53
CA MET A 114 6.99 -0.03 -16.35
C MET A 114 6.30 0.16 -14.99
N PHE A 115 7.08 0.31 -13.92
CA PHE A 115 6.54 0.54 -12.59
C PHE A 115 5.82 1.89 -12.50
N LEU A 116 6.39 2.95 -13.07
CA LEU A 116 5.76 4.26 -13.12
C LEU A 116 4.40 4.21 -13.83
N LEU A 117 4.31 3.53 -14.99
CA LEU A 117 3.03 3.42 -15.70
C LEU A 117 1.99 2.65 -14.88
N LEU A 118 2.38 1.57 -14.19
CA LEU A 118 1.48 0.83 -13.30
C LEU A 118 0.93 1.70 -12.17
N LEU A 119 1.75 2.57 -11.59
CA LEU A 119 1.31 3.50 -10.55
C LEU A 119 0.32 4.55 -11.08
N ASN A 120 0.64 5.13 -12.25
CA ASN A 120 -0.24 6.11 -12.89
C ASN A 120 -1.58 5.48 -13.27
N GLU A 121 -1.55 4.29 -13.89
CA GLU A 121 -2.76 3.57 -14.28
C GLU A 121 -3.59 3.16 -13.06
N PHE A 122 -2.97 2.73 -11.97
CA PHE A 122 -3.71 2.40 -10.75
C PHE A 122 -4.37 3.63 -10.11
N ALA A 123 -3.74 4.81 -10.22
CA ALA A 123 -4.34 6.06 -9.78
C ALA A 123 -5.55 6.46 -10.63
N GLU A 124 -5.47 6.32 -11.95
CA GLU A 124 -6.62 6.57 -12.85
C GLU A 124 -7.74 5.54 -12.65
N PHE A 125 -7.39 4.26 -12.50
CA PHE A 125 -8.33 3.20 -12.14
C PHE A 125 -9.14 3.57 -10.89
N ASN A 126 -8.50 4.06 -9.83
CA ASN A 126 -9.21 4.43 -8.60
C ASN A 126 -10.27 5.51 -8.86
N LYS A 127 -9.98 6.51 -9.69
CA LYS A 127 -10.93 7.56 -10.07
C LYS A 127 -12.10 6.98 -10.89
N SER A 128 -11.79 6.19 -11.91
CA SER A 128 -12.82 5.54 -12.75
C SER A 128 -13.68 4.57 -11.95
N PHE A 129 -13.09 3.83 -11.02
CA PHE A 129 -13.79 2.88 -10.17
C PHE A 129 -14.69 3.59 -9.15
N GLU A 130 -14.21 4.65 -8.51
CA GLU A 130 -15.04 5.50 -7.65
C GLU A 130 -16.23 6.08 -8.42
N PHE A 131 -15.98 6.65 -9.61
CA PHE A 131 -17.04 7.18 -10.47
C PHE A 131 -18.05 6.09 -10.85
N ALA A 132 -17.58 4.91 -11.25
CA ALA A 132 -18.44 3.81 -11.65
C ALA A 132 -19.31 3.31 -10.48
N LEU A 133 -18.74 3.21 -9.28
CA LEU A 133 -19.48 2.87 -8.06
C LEU A 133 -20.55 3.91 -7.76
N SER A 134 -20.20 5.20 -7.78
CA SER A 134 -21.14 6.27 -7.46
C SER A 134 -22.29 6.39 -8.46
N ASN A 135 -22.05 6.08 -9.74
CA ASN A 135 -23.03 6.34 -10.81
C ASN A 135 -23.79 5.10 -11.29
N TYR A 136 -23.23 3.90 -11.14
CA TYR A 136 -23.79 2.68 -11.74
C TYR A 136 -23.99 1.53 -10.74
N SER A 137 -23.53 1.64 -9.48
CA SER A 137 -23.78 0.59 -8.47
C SER A 137 -25.18 0.76 -7.85
N ASN A 138 -26.16 0.00 -8.32
CA ASN A 138 -27.55 -0.04 -7.81
C ASN A 138 -28.35 1.27 -7.96
N ASN A 139 -27.92 2.18 -8.84
CA ASN A 139 -28.67 3.41 -9.11
C ASN A 139 -29.84 3.16 -10.06
N ASP A 140 -30.97 3.84 -9.81
CA ASP A 140 -32.11 3.86 -10.73
C ASP A 140 -31.81 4.80 -11.90
N ASN A 141 -31.25 4.22 -12.96
CA ASN A 141 -30.96 4.89 -14.22
C ASN A 141 -31.97 4.50 -15.30
N SER A 142 -33.20 4.11 -14.91
CA SER A 142 -34.20 3.56 -15.83
C SER A 142 -34.60 4.49 -16.96
N ASP A 143 -34.70 5.79 -16.71
CA ASP A 143 -35.06 6.80 -17.73
C ASP A 143 -33.95 6.98 -18.77
N ILE A 144 -32.69 7.00 -18.31
CA ILE A 144 -31.51 7.10 -19.18
C ILE A 144 -31.36 5.80 -19.98
N ALA A 145 -31.51 4.65 -19.33
CA ALA A 145 -31.46 3.33 -19.95
C ALA A 145 -32.48 3.22 -21.10
N LYS A 146 -33.75 3.59 -20.85
CA LYS A 146 -34.80 3.60 -21.89
C LYS A 146 -34.46 4.53 -23.05
N THR A 147 -33.95 5.72 -22.76
CA THR A 147 -33.58 6.72 -23.78
C THR A 147 -32.49 6.21 -24.71
N ILE A 148 -31.52 5.47 -24.18
CA ILE A 148 -30.39 4.92 -24.94
C ILE A 148 -30.75 3.56 -25.60
N GLY A 149 -31.89 2.97 -25.25
CA GLY A 149 -32.41 1.73 -25.85
C GLY A 149 -32.04 0.45 -25.08
N PHE A 150 -31.66 0.56 -23.81
CA PHE A 150 -31.43 -0.59 -22.94
C PHE A 150 -32.73 -1.18 -22.40
N SER A 151 -32.74 -2.49 -22.23
CA SER A 151 -33.92 -3.26 -21.78
C SER A 151 -34.20 -3.07 -20.29
N SER A 152 -33.17 -2.75 -19.50
CA SER A 152 -33.28 -2.54 -18.06
C SER A 152 -32.21 -1.58 -17.53
N SER A 153 -32.48 -0.97 -16.38
CA SER A 153 -31.48 -0.15 -15.66
C SER A 153 -30.27 -0.97 -15.25
N ASN A 154 -30.44 -2.25 -14.92
CA ASN A 154 -29.33 -3.11 -14.50
C ASN A 154 -28.37 -3.37 -15.66
N GLU A 155 -28.90 -3.71 -16.84
CA GLU A 155 -28.10 -3.93 -18.05
C GLU A 155 -27.32 -2.65 -18.43
N PHE A 156 -27.99 -1.49 -18.39
CA PHE A 156 -27.35 -0.19 -18.61
C PHE A 156 -26.22 0.06 -17.61
N ASN A 157 -26.49 -0.14 -16.32
CA ASN A 157 -25.52 0.08 -15.25
C ASN A 157 -24.30 -0.82 -15.41
N GLU A 158 -24.47 -2.12 -15.70
CA GLU A 158 -23.36 -3.05 -15.91
C GLU A 158 -22.48 -2.63 -17.09
N VAL A 159 -23.08 -2.27 -18.23
CA VAL A 159 -22.33 -1.85 -19.43
C VAL A 159 -21.57 -0.55 -19.17
N MET A 160 -22.21 0.43 -18.52
CA MET A 160 -21.56 1.69 -18.20
C MET A 160 -20.45 1.53 -17.17
N PHE A 161 -20.65 0.70 -16.14
CA PHE A 161 -19.61 0.37 -15.18
C PHE A 161 -18.39 -0.25 -15.86
N LEU A 162 -18.59 -1.22 -16.74
CA LEU A 162 -17.50 -1.83 -17.52
C LEU A 162 -16.83 -0.84 -18.46
N ARG A 163 -17.60 0.08 -19.04
CA ARG A 163 -17.07 1.14 -19.91
C ARG A 163 -16.08 2.04 -19.16
N GLU A 164 -16.40 2.42 -17.93
CA GLU A 164 -15.50 3.23 -17.09
C GLU A 164 -14.18 2.50 -16.78
N LEU A 165 -14.23 1.18 -16.59
CA LEU A 165 -13.04 0.35 -16.34
C LEU A 165 -12.27 -0.05 -17.61
N ASN A 166 -12.85 0.16 -18.80
CA ASN A 166 -12.29 -0.34 -20.05
C ASN A 166 -10.92 0.28 -20.36
N SER A 167 -10.69 1.53 -19.99
CA SER A 167 -9.38 2.19 -20.17
C SER A 167 -8.28 1.39 -19.48
N THR A 168 -8.47 1.07 -18.19
CA THR A 168 -7.51 0.29 -17.40
C THR A 168 -7.27 -1.11 -17.95
N ILE A 169 -8.32 -1.78 -18.40
CA ILE A 169 -8.21 -3.11 -19.02
C ILE A 169 -7.36 -3.06 -20.28
N ASN A 170 -7.55 -2.03 -21.11
CA ASN A 170 -6.76 -1.83 -22.32
C ASN A 170 -5.29 -1.54 -21.98
N THR A 171 -5.00 -0.64 -21.04
CA THR A 171 -3.61 -0.35 -20.61
C THR A 171 -2.90 -1.61 -20.12
N PHE A 172 -3.55 -2.45 -19.31
CA PHE A 172 -2.94 -3.71 -18.86
C PHE A 172 -2.71 -4.72 -19.98
N THR A 173 -3.61 -4.76 -20.97
CA THR A 173 -3.42 -5.58 -22.18
C THR A 173 -2.21 -5.10 -22.97
N GLU A 174 -2.09 -3.80 -23.17
CA GLU A 174 -0.94 -3.19 -23.86
C GLU A 174 0.38 -3.43 -23.12
N LEU A 175 0.39 -3.31 -21.79
CA LEU A 175 1.55 -3.64 -20.97
C LEU A 175 1.97 -5.11 -21.14
N SER A 176 1.01 -6.03 -21.20
CA SER A 176 1.27 -7.44 -21.49
C SER A 176 1.99 -7.62 -22.82
N ASP A 177 1.55 -6.90 -23.86
CA ASP A 177 2.16 -6.97 -25.19
C ASP A 177 3.53 -6.28 -25.25
N ILE A 178 3.73 -5.19 -24.52
CA ILE A 178 5.03 -4.53 -24.39
C ILE A 178 6.05 -5.50 -23.77
N LEU A 179 5.68 -6.21 -22.71
CA LEU A 179 6.54 -7.21 -22.08
C LEU A 179 6.92 -8.34 -23.04
N ARG A 180 5.95 -8.88 -23.81
CA ARG A 180 6.23 -9.88 -24.85
C ARG A 180 7.14 -9.33 -25.95
N THR A 181 6.95 -8.07 -26.32
CA THR A 181 7.75 -7.40 -27.34
C THR A 181 9.19 -7.23 -26.88
N TYR A 182 9.43 -6.91 -25.61
CA TYR A 182 10.77 -6.67 -25.08
C TYR A 182 11.70 -7.86 -25.31
N ALA A 183 11.21 -9.10 -25.16
CA ALA A 183 11.99 -10.31 -25.40
C ALA A 183 12.49 -10.47 -26.86
N LYS A 184 11.78 -9.86 -27.83
CA LYS A 184 12.10 -9.94 -29.26
C LYS A 184 12.78 -8.68 -29.77
N ASN A 185 12.35 -7.51 -29.28
CA ASN A 185 12.81 -6.19 -29.72
C ASN A 185 12.67 -5.17 -28.56
N PRO A 186 13.72 -5.02 -27.72
CA PRO A 186 13.74 -4.08 -26.60
C PRO A 186 13.51 -2.63 -27.00
N THR A 187 14.04 -2.20 -28.15
CA THR A 187 13.91 -0.81 -28.62
C THR A 187 12.45 -0.45 -28.92
N ILE A 188 11.73 -1.34 -29.63
CA ILE A 188 10.30 -1.13 -29.91
C ILE A 188 9.49 -1.15 -28.62
N ALA A 189 9.78 -2.08 -27.70
CA ALA A 189 9.09 -2.15 -26.41
C ALA A 189 9.26 -0.85 -25.59
N ASN A 190 10.50 -0.34 -25.51
CA ASN A 190 10.80 0.94 -24.85
C ASN A 190 10.05 2.11 -25.50
N ASN A 191 10.04 2.20 -26.82
CA ASN A 191 9.33 3.28 -27.53
C ASN A 191 7.82 3.24 -27.27
N ARG A 192 7.20 2.04 -27.27
CA ARG A 192 5.78 1.88 -26.96
C ARG A 192 5.47 2.27 -25.51
N LEU A 193 6.27 1.81 -24.56
CA LEU A 193 6.12 2.16 -23.15
C LEU A 193 6.23 3.68 -22.92
N ASN A 194 7.22 4.32 -23.53
CA ASN A 194 7.42 5.76 -23.43
C ASN A 194 6.30 6.57 -24.09
N ALA A 195 5.61 6.00 -25.09
CA ALA A 195 4.44 6.64 -25.69
C ALA A 195 3.25 6.65 -24.71
N LEU A 196 3.04 5.57 -23.96
CA LEU A 196 1.98 5.48 -22.94
C LEU A 196 2.22 6.41 -21.76
N LEU A 197 3.48 6.56 -21.34
CA LEU A 197 3.84 7.49 -20.25
C LEU A 197 3.66 8.98 -20.60
N LYS A 198 3.44 9.32 -21.89
CA LYS A 198 3.28 10.70 -22.37
C LYS A 198 1.82 11.11 -22.60
N GLN A 199 0.89 10.18 -22.50
CA GLN A 199 -0.56 10.44 -22.60
C GLN A 199 -1.04 11.09 -21.31
#